data_AF-A0A183TVD0-F1
#
_entry.id   AF-A0A183TVD0-F1
#
_cell.length_a   1.000
_cell.length_b   1.000
_cell.length_c   1.000
_cell.angle_alpha   90.00
_cell.angle_beta   90.00
_cell.angle_gamma   90.00
#
_symmetry.space_group_name_H-M   'P 1'
#
loop_
_entity.id
_entity.type
_entity.pdbx_description
1 polymer ?
#
loop_
_entity_poly.entity_id
_entity_poly.type
_entity_poly.pdbx_seq_one_letter_code
_entity_poly.pdbx_strand_id
1 'polypeptide(L)'
;MERLKAKRDELFAMGDQMELIGDQLTLVKNVIAVLKTIIPNSRRVGAFQMAQLIIPSLERIFIDGPDYALFQQLIRCLLSENYKLLGFNAATDSSDDKIARYNISPYAVRYGIGTAAYVYEIFKHFVSDCRDATTVIESCAKADPDVRKAVYCAGGRYESQIEFNTLRDSFDQQVKNSYYFYGELNAMLEGMACSNRRNDINE
;
A
#
# COMPACT_ATOMS: atom_id res chain seq x y z
N MET A 1 -13.78 19.99 -21.64
CA MET A 1 -13.65 18.53 -21.88
C MET A 1 -14.70 18.02 -22.86
N GLU A 2 -16.00 18.20 -22.63
CA GLU A 2 -17.06 17.69 -23.53
C GLU A 2 -16.95 18.17 -24.99
N ARG A 3 -16.63 19.45 -25.21
CA ARG A 3 -16.37 20.00 -26.56
C ARG A 3 -15.15 19.38 -27.25
N LEU A 4 -14.10 19.05 -26.49
CA LEU A 4 -12.88 18.39 -27.01
C LEU A 4 -13.17 16.95 -27.41
N LYS A 5 -14.02 16.24 -26.66
CA LYS A 5 -14.49 14.89 -27.02
C LYS A 5 -15.35 14.89 -28.28
N ALA A 6 -16.31 15.83 -28.37
CA ALA A 6 -17.26 15.89 -29.48
C ALA A 6 -16.66 16.31 -30.83
N LYS A 7 -15.52 17.02 -30.81
CA LYS A 7 -14.83 17.54 -32.00
C LYS A 7 -13.38 17.09 -32.10
N ARG A 8 -13.01 15.98 -31.45
CA ARG A 8 -11.63 15.49 -31.36
C ARG A 8 -10.93 15.44 -32.71
N ASP A 9 -11.58 14.84 -33.70
CA ASP A 9 -11.00 14.58 -35.03
C ASP A 9 -11.02 15.83 -35.94
N GLU A 10 -11.73 16.88 -35.55
CA GLU A 10 -11.68 18.21 -36.18
C GLU A 10 -10.60 19.10 -35.55
N LEU A 11 -10.29 18.88 -34.27
CA LEU A 11 -9.40 19.73 -33.46
C LEU A 11 -7.97 19.20 -33.35
N PHE A 12 -7.75 17.91 -33.53
CA PHE A 12 -6.44 17.27 -33.48
C PHE A 12 -6.25 16.38 -34.70
N ALA A 13 -5.25 16.71 -35.52
CA ALA A 13 -4.82 15.82 -36.58
C ALA A 13 -4.26 14.52 -35.97
N MET A 14 -4.22 13.44 -36.77
CA MET A 14 -3.67 12.16 -36.30
C MET A 14 -2.25 12.31 -35.75
N GLY A 15 -1.42 13.18 -36.32
CA GLY A 15 -0.08 13.52 -35.82
C GLY A 15 -0.13 14.10 -34.40
N ASP A 16 -0.99 15.09 -34.16
CA ASP A 16 -1.16 15.71 -32.83
C ASP A 16 -1.66 14.69 -31.80
N GLN A 17 -2.57 13.80 -32.19
CA GLN A 17 -3.06 12.74 -31.31
C GLN A 17 -1.94 11.76 -30.93
N MET A 18 -1.09 11.38 -31.89
CA MET A 18 0.07 10.52 -31.65
C MET A 18 1.13 11.21 -30.79
N GLU A 19 1.37 12.51 -31.02
CA GLU A 19 2.31 13.33 -30.23
C GLU A 19 1.84 13.46 -28.78
N LEU A 20 0.57 13.81 -28.56
CA LEU A 20 -0.01 13.89 -27.22
C LEU A 20 0.10 12.56 -26.46
N ILE A 21 -0.16 11.43 -27.13
CA ILE A 21 0.02 10.09 -26.52
C ILE A 21 1.51 9.83 -26.24
N GLY A 22 2.40 10.18 -27.17
CA GLY A 22 3.85 10.05 -27.03
C GLY A 22 4.44 10.86 -25.86
N ASP A 23 3.93 12.07 -25.65
CA ASP A 23 4.32 12.95 -24.54
C ASP A 23 3.93 12.37 -23.20
N GLN A 24 2.70 11.86 -23.07
CA GLN A 24 2.25 11.20 -21.85
C GLN A 24 3.07 9.94 -21.55
N LEU A 25 3.41 9.15 -22.58
CA LEU A 25 4.29 7.99 -22.43
C LEU A 25 5.70 8.39 -22.00
N THR A 26 6.23 9.49 -22.53
CA THR A 26 7.55 10.03 -22.13
C THR A 26 7.56 10.51 -20.70
N LEU A 27 6.49 11.19 -20.26
CA LEU A 27 6.32 11.60 -18.87
C LEU A 27 6.32 10.39 -17.92
N VAL A 28 5.56 9.33 -18.23
CA VAL A 28 5.53 8.10 -17.42
C VAL A 28 6.91 7.44 -17.35
N LYS A 29 7.64 7.36 -18.46
CA LYS A 29 9.02 6.83 -18.49
C LYS A 29 9.95 7.64 -17.59
N ASN A 30 9.88 8.96 -17.66
CA ASN A 30 10.71 9.86 -16.86
C ASN A 30 10.40 9.70 -15.37
N VAL A 31 9.12 9.60 -15.00
CA VAL A 31 8.70 9.35 -13.62
C VAL A 31 9.27 8.02 -13.11
N ILE A 32 9.11 6.92 -13.86
CA ILE A 32 9.67 5.62 -13.47
C ILE A 32 11.20 5.69 -13.32
N ALA A 33 11.89 6.38 -14.22
CA ALA A 33 13.34 6.57 -14.14
C ALA A 33 13.74 7.32 -12.87
N VAL A 34 13.02 8.40 -12.51
CA VAL A 34 13.26 9.14 -11.27
C VAL A 34 13.04 8.24 -10.05
N LEU A 35 11.94 7.48 -10.00
CA LEU A 35 11.66 6.57 -8.87
C LEU A 35 12.77 5.53 -8.69
N LYS A 36 13.24 4.94 -9.79
CA LYS A 36 14.35 3.97 -9.77
C LYS A 36 15.67 4.57 -9.28
N THR A 37 15.87 5.86 -9.46
CA THR A 37 17.09 6.55 -9.01
C THR A 37 17.02 6.93 -7.53
N ILE A 38 15.86 7.41 -7.04
CA ILE A 38 15.79 8.06 -5.73
C ILE A 38 15.26 7.19 -4.59
N ILE A 39 14.48 6.15 -4.88
CA ILE A 39 13.84 5.31 -3.85
C ILE A 39 14.77 4.23 -3.31
N PRO A 40 15.48 3.44 -4.13
CA PRO A 40 16.22 2.28 -3.64
C PRO A 40 17.34 2.65 -2.66
N ASN A 41 17.78 1.68 -1.86
CA ASN A 41 18.96 1.77 -0.99
C ASN A 41 18.92 2.86 0.07
N SER A 42 17.72 3.24 0.53
CA SER A 42 17.55 4.34 1.48
C SER A 42 16.67 3.93 2.66
N ARG A 43 17.10 4.28 3.86
CA ARG A 43 16.24 4.25 5.06
C ARG A 43 15.37 5.50 5.20
N ARG A 44 15.58 6.51 4.34
CA ARG A 44 14.84 7.77 4.40
C ARG A 44 13.47 7.63 3.74
N VAL A 45 12.45 8.04 4.47
CA VAL A 45 11.05 7.89 4.05
C VAL A 45 10.58 8.97 3.07
N GLY A 46 11.20 10.16 3.05
CA GLY A 46 10.68 11.31 2.31
C GLY A 46 10.52 11.08 0.79
N ALA A 47 11.51 10.46 0.14
CA ALA A 47 11.41 10.14 -1.29
C ALA A 47 10.30 9.11 -1.56
N PHE A 48 10.14 8.13 -0.66
CA PHE A 48 9.08 7.14 -0.79
C PHE A 48 7.69 7.73 -0.52
N GLN A 49 7.54 8.64 0.45
CA GLN A 49 6.27 9.35 0.70
C GLN A 49 5.80 10.13 -0.53
N MET A 50 6.72 10.81 -1.22
CA MET A 50 6.38 11.47 -2.48
C MET A 50 5.99 10.46 -3.56
N ALA A 51 6.66 9.30 -3.60
CA ALA A 51 6.29 8.22 -4.51
C ALA A 51 4.91 7.63 -4.21
N GLN A 52 4.51 7.53 -2.94
CA GLN A 52 3.18 7.02 -2.54
C GLN A 52 2.03 7.84 -3.11
N LEU A 53 2.24 9.13 -3.42
CA LEU A 53 1.23 9.98 -4.07
C LEU A 53 0.97 9.59 -5.53
N ILE A 54 1.95 8.96 -6.20
CA ILE A 54 1.88 8.64 -7.63
C ILE A 54 1.79 7.14 -7.91
N ILE A 55 2.29 6.29 -7.00
CA ILE A 55 2.27 4.83 -7.16
C ILE A 55 0.85 4.29 -7.40
N PRO A 56 -0.20 4.70 -6.67
CA PRO A 56 -1.56 4.22 -6.93
C PRO A 56 -2.09 4.64 -8.31
N SER A 57 -1.77 5.86 -8.75
CA SER A 57 -2.14 6.36 -10.08
C SER A 57 -1.41 5.59 -11.18
N LEU A 58 -0.13 5.27 -10.98
CA LEU A 58 0.63 4.41 -11.88
C LEU A 58 0.07 2.99 -11.87
N GLU A 59 -0.22 2.42 -10.70
CA GLU A 59 -0.78 1.08 -10.56
C GLU A 59 -2.08 0.94 -11.35
N ARG A 60 -2.96 1.93 -11.25
CA ARG A 60 -4.25 1.95 -11.95
C ARG A 60 -4.12 1.86 -13.47
N ILE A 61 -2.99 2.29 -14.04
CA ILE A 61 -2.73 2.15 -15.49
C ILE A 61 -2.51 0.68 -15.85
N PHE A 62 -1.96 -0.13 -14.94
CA PHE A 62 -1.55 -1.51 -15.20
C PHE A 62 -2.46 -2.57 -14.57
N ILE A 63 -3.27 -2.24 -13.56
CA ILE A 63 -3.94 -3.22 -12.69
C ILE A 63 -4.85 -4.22 -13.42
N ASP A 64 -5.56 -3.77 -14.47
CA ASP A 64 -6.44 -4.61 -15.29
C ASP A 64 -5.74 -5.17 -16.54
N GLY A 65 -4.46 -4.83 -16.73
CA GLY A 65 -3.68 -5.16 -17.92
C GLY A 65 -2.77 -6.38 -17.74
N PRO A 66 -2.31 -6.99 -18.86
CA PRO A 66 -1.35 -8.09 -18.82
C PRO A 66 -0.01 -7.70 -18.17
N ASP A 67 0.31 -6.40 -18.18
CA ASP A 67 1.56 -5.85 -17.65
C ASP A 67 1.53 -5.60 -16.13
N TYR A 68 0.44 -5.95 -15.42
CA TYR A 68 0.38 -5.76 -13.97
C TYR A 68 1.53 -6.48 -13.24
N ALA A 69 1.92 -7.66 -13.72
CA ALA A 69 3.07 -8.40 -13.18
C ALA A 69 4.39 -7.60 -13.29
N LEU A 70 4.57 -6.82 -14.36
CA LEU A 70 5.73 -5.94 -14.54
C LEU A 70 5.68 -4.76 -13.56
N PHE A 71 4.49 -4.19 -13.33
CA PHE A 71 4.32 -3.16 -12.30
C PHE A 71 4.65 -3.70 -10.90
N GLN A 72 4.16 -4.90 -10.55
CA GLN A 72 4.53 -5.56 -9.30
C GLN A 72 6.04 -5.77 -9.19
N GLN A 73 6.70 -6.18 -10.29
CA GLN A 73 8.15 -6.33 -10.35
C GLN A 73 8.88 -4.99 -10.17
N LEU A 74 8.38 -3.90 -10.75
CA LEU A 74 8.91 -2.56 -10.52
C LEU A 74 8.88 -2.21 -9.03
N ILE A 75 7.75 -2.35 -8.35
CA ILE A 75 7.64 -2.05 -6.92
C ILE A 75 8.58 -2.94 -6.09
N ARG A 76 8.68 -4.24 -6.41
CA ARG A 76 9.65 -5.15 -5.79
C ARG A 76 11.08 -4.64 -5.94
N CYS A 77 11.49 -4.25 -7.15
CA CYS A 77 12.82 -3.71 -7.40
C CYS A 77 13.08 -2.40 -6.65
N LEU A 78 12.08 -1.52 -6.55
CA LEU A 78 12.21 -0.24 -5.86
C LEU A 78 12.43 -0.40 -4.36
N LEU A 79 11.81 -1.39 -3.73
CA LEU A 79 11.72 -1.48 -2.26
C LEU A 79 12.48 -2.66 -1.65
N SER A 80 13.03 -3.58 -2.44
CA SER A 80 13.71 -4.78 -1.91
C SER A 80 14.87 -4.44 -0.97
N GLU A 81 15.74 -3.50 -1.35
CA GLU A 81 16.88 -3.11 -0.52
C GLU A 81 16.45 -2.29 0.69
N ASN A 82 15.45 -1.42 0.54
CA ASN A 82 14.87 -0.67 1.67
C ASN A 82 14.27 -1.64 2.71
N TYR A 83 13.53 -2.66 2.26
CA TYR A 83 12.97 -3.68 3.13
C TYR A 83 14.07 -4.46 3.86
N LYS A 84 15.16 -4.86 3.17
CA LYS A 84 16.30 -5.53 3.82
C LYS A 84 16.94 -4.69 4.93
N LEU A 85 17.00 -3.37 4.73
CA LEU A 85 17.59 -2.44 5.70
C LEU A 85 16.70 -2.21 6.93
N LEU A 86 15.38 -2.26 6.77
CA LEU A 86 14.40 -1.92 7.80
C LEU A 86 13.88 -3.17 8.53
N GLY A 87 13.50 -4.22 7.79
CA GLY A 87 12.83 -5.40 8.33
C GLY A 87 11.61 -5.06 9.19
N PHE A 88 11.27 -5.95 10.14
CA PHE A 88 10.18 -5.75 11.11
C PHE A 88 10.64 -5.58 12.56
N ASN A 89 11.95 -5.64 12.82
CA ASN A 89 12.48 -5.59 14.19
C ASN A 89 12.91 -4.16 14.56
N ALA A 90 12.24 -3.57 15.56
CA ALA A 90 12.33 -2.14 15.89
C ALA A 90 13.32 -1.78 17.02
N ALA A 91 14.06 -2.75 17.56
CA ALA A 91 14.70 -2.61 18.87
C ALA A 91 15.78 -1.51 18.99
N THR A 92 16.34 -1.03 17.87
CA THR A 92 17.44 -0.02 17.88
C THR A 92 17.23 1.11 16.88
N ASP A 93 16.00 1.35 16.46
CA ASP A 93 15.72 2.25 15.33
C ASP A 93 15.68 3.72 15.70
N SER A 94 16.12 4.55 14.76
CA SER A 94 15.83 5.98 14.79
C SER A 94 14.34 6.25 14.51
N SER A 95 13.86 7.44 14.87
CA SER A 95 12.49 7.85 14.52
C SER A 95 12.23 7.78 13.01
N ASP A 96 13.24 8.09 12.18
CA ASP A 96 13.11 8.04 10.73
C ASP A 96 12.96 6.60 10.23
N ASP A 97 13.69 5.65 10.81
CA ASP A 97 13.61 4.23 10.46
C ASP A 97 12.23 3.66 10.79
N LYS A 98 11.65 4.06 11.92
CA LYS A 98 10.29 3.68 12.32
C LYS A 98 9.24 4.16 11.32
N ILE A 99 9.30 5.44 10.94
CA ILE A 99 8.39 6.02 9.95
C ILE A 99 8.59 5.36 8.57
N ALA A 100 9.84 5.09 8.19
CA ALA A 100 10.15 4.39 6.95
C ALA A 100 9.56 2.97 6.95
N ARG A 101 9.71 2.22 8.04
CA ARG A 101 9.12 0.89 8.20
C ARG A 101 7.61 0.95 8.08
N TYR A 102 6.95 1.86 8.80
CA TYR A 102 5.50 2.01 8.78
C TYR A 102 4.96 2.24 7.36
N ASN A 103 5.67 3.02 6.53
CA ASN A 103 5.23 3.33 5.17
C ASN A 103 5.60 2.26 4.14
N ILE A 104 6.82 1.69 4.21
CA ILE A 104 7.33 0.77 3.19
C ILE A 104 6.80 -0.66 3.40
N SER A 105 6.67 -1.09 4.65
CA SER A 105 6.34 -2.48 4.97
C SER A 105 5.00 -2.98 4.42
N PRO A 106 3.92 -2.17 4.40
CA PRO A 106 2.66 -2.58 3.75
C PRO A 106 2.85 -2.87 2.26
N TYR A 107 3.68 -2.10 1.56
CA TYR A 107 4.03 -2.38 0.16
C TYR A 107 4.87 -3.65 0.05
N ALA A 108 5.80 -3.87 0.98
CA ALA A 108 6.56 -5.12 1.01
C ALA A 108 5.62 -6.34 1.14
N VAL A 109 4.58 -6.24 1.97
CA VAL A 109 3.55 -7.28 2.11
C VAL A 109 2.71 -7.40 0.82
N ARG A 110 2.11 -6.31 0.36
CA ARG A 110 1.22 -6.28 -0.83
C ARG A 110 1.88 -6.82 -2.08
N TYR A 111 3.17 -6.54 -2.27
CA TYR A 111 3.90 -6.97 -3.46
C TYR A 111 4.74 -8.23 -3.24
N GLY A 112 4.74 -8.83 -2.04
CA GLY A 112 5.47 -10.06 -1.74
C GLY A 112 6.99 -9.89 -1.83
N ILE A 113 7.53 -8.87 -1.15
CA ILE A 113 8.95 -8.56 -1.12
C ILE A 113 9.63 -9.37 -0.01
N GLY A 114 10.63 -10.18 -0.39
CA GLY A 114 11.45 -10.94 0.56
C GLY A 114 10.60 -11.77 1.53
N THR A 115 10.84 -11.59 2.82
CA THR A 115 10.16 -12.30 3.92
C THR A 115 8.94 -11.55 4.46
N ALA A 116 8.37 -10.58 3.72
CA ALA A 116 7.25 -9.79 4.22
C ALA A 116 6.00 -10.61 4.58
N ALA A 117 5.80 -11.78 3.94
CA ALA A 117 4.68 -12.66 4.24
C ALA A 117 4.68 -13.22 5.67
N TYR A 118 5.84 -13.31 6.34
CA TYR A 118 5.93 -13.83 7.72
C TYR A 118 5.15 -12.97 8.73
N VAL A 119 4.86 -11.71 8.40
CA VAL A 119 4.05 -10.81 9.24
C VAL A 119 2.61 -11.31 9.39
N TYR A 120 2.13 -12.17 8.51
CA TYR A 120 0.83 -12.81 8.68
C TYR A 120 0.74 -13.61 10.00
N GLU A 121 1.85 -14.18 10.49
CA GLU A 121 1.86 -14.84 11.81
C GLU A 121 1.56 -13.85 12.96
N ILE A 122 2.06 -12.61 12.85
CA ILE A 122 1.76 -11.54 13.80
C ILE A 122 0.28 -11.15 13.71
N PHE A 123 -0.30 -11.15 12.50
CA PHE A 123 -1.71 -10.87 12.31
C PHE A 123 -2.62 -11.93 12.97
N LYS A 124 -2.27 -13.21 12.87
CA LYS A 124 -3.02 -14.27 13.57
C LYS A 124 -3.01 -14.09 15.09
N HIS A 125 -1.90 -13.63 15.65
CA HIS A 125 -1.84 -13.26 17.07
C HIS A 125 -2.73 -12.06 17.38
N PHE A 126 -2.77 -11.05 16.52
CA PHE A 126 -3.70 -9.93 16.66
C PHE A 126 -5.16 -10.40 16.71
N VAL A 127 -5.59 -11.26 15.78
CA VAL A 127 -6.96 -11.82 15.76
C VAL A 127 -7.26 -12.56 17.06
N SER A 128 -6.32 -13.34 17.58
CA SER A 128 -6.48 -14.06 18.85
C SER A 128 -6.52 -13.13 20.06
N ASP A 129 -5.62 -12.15 20.12
CA ASP A 129 -5.46 -11.23 21.26
C ASP A 129 -6.63 -10.25 21.35
N CYS A 130 -7.20 -9.86 20.21
CA CYS A 130 -8.27 -8.87 20.10
C CYS A 130 -9.66 -9.47 19.88
N ARG A 131 -9.81 -10.80 19.92
CA ARG A 131 -11.07 -11.50 19.62
C ARG A 131 -12.26 -10.99 20.43
N ASP A 132 -12.05 -10.77 21.72
CA ASP A 132 -13.09 -10.38 22.68
C ASP A 132 -12.97 -8.90 23.05
N ALA A 133 -12.22 -8.11 22.28
CA ALA A 133 -12.10 -6.68 22.51
C ALA A 133 -13.49 -6.03 22.38
N THR A 134 -13.90 -5.31 23.42
CA THR A 134 -15.11 -4.48 23.42
C THR A 134 -14.78 -3.00 23.50
N THR A 135 -13.48 -2.67 23.49
CA THR A 135 -12.89 -1.34 23.71
C THR A 135 -11.87 -1.04 22.61
N VAL A 136 -10.98 -0.07 22.83
CA VAL A 136 -9.98 0.38 21.85
C VAL A 136 -9.02 -0.75 21.48
N ILE A 137 -8.82 -1.01 20.18
CA ILE A 137 -7.97 -2.10 19.66
C ILE A 137 -6.51 -1.99 20.15
N GLU A 138 -6.03 -0.78 20.39
CA GLU A 138 -4.67 -0.56 20.90
C GLU A 138 -4.40 -1.26 22.24
N SER A 139 -5.45 -1.52 23.03
CA SER A 139 -5.33 -2.18 24.33
C SER A 139 -5.07 -3.68 24.23
N CYS A 140 -5.46 -4.33 23.13
CA CYS A 140 -5.26 -5.76 22.89
C CYS A 140 -4.16 -6.03 21.85
N ALA A 141 -3.94 -5.11 20.92
CA ALA A 141 -2.95 -5.28 19.85
C ALA A 141 -1.52 -5.21 20.39
N LYS A 142 -0.89 -6.38 20.57
CA LYS A 142 0.51 -6.48 21.02
C LYS A 142 1.55 -6.18 19.94
N ALA A 143 1.13 -6.17 18.67
CA ALA A 143 2.00 -5.78 17.58
C ALA A 143 2.44 -4.31 17.76
N ASP A 144 3.72 -4.05 17.53
CA ASP A 144 4.27 -2.69 17.60
C ASP A 144 3.53 -1.77 16.60
N PRO A 145 3.09 -0.56 17.01
CA PRO A 145 2.41 0.39 16.12
C PRO A 145 3.14 0.64 14.80
N ASP A 146 4.47 0.61 14.81
CA ASP A 146 5.32 0.84 13.63
C ASP A 146 5.18 -0.26 12.56
N VAL A 147 4.61 -1.42 12.92
CA VAL A 147 4.36 -2.55 12.00
C VAL A 147 2.89 -2.87 11.79
N ARG A 148 1.97 -2.33 12.61
CA ARG A 148 0.53 -2.69 12.56
C ARG A 148 -0.08 -2.53 11.16
N LYS A 149 0.28 -1.48 10.44
CA LYS A 149 -0.19 -1.27 9.06
C LYS A 149 0.22 -2.43 8.12
N ALA A 150 1.43 -2.96 8.27
CA ALA A 150 1.86 -4.13 7.51
C ALA A 150 1.21 -5.43 8.02
N VAL A 151 0.95 -5.52 9.32
CA VAL A 151 0.20 -6.63 9.94
C VAL A 151 -1.21 -6.71 9.38
N TYR A 152 -1.95 -5.60 9.35
CA TYR A 152 -3.30 -5.56 8.77
C TYR A 152 -3.28 -5.80 7.27
N CYS A 153 -2.27 -5.28 6.55
CA CYS A 153 -2.10 -5.59 5.13
C CYS A 153 -1.83 -7.08 4.87
N ALA A 154 -1.11 -7.75 5.79
CA ALA A 154 -0.87 -9.19 5.71
C ALA A 154 -2.13 -9.99 5.99
N GLY A 155 -2.94 -9.54 6.95
CA GLY A 155 -4.32 -9.98 7.12
C GLY A 155 -5.07 -9.90 5.80
N GLY A 156 -5.35 -8.68 5.31
CA GLY A 156 -6.11 -8.47 4.08
C GLY A 156 -5.66 -9.34 2.91
N ARG A 157 -4.35 -9.50 2.73
CA ARG A 157 -3.76 -10.25 1.62
C ARG A 157 -3.84 -11.78 1.74
N TYR A 158 -3.57 -12.34 2.92
CA TYR A 158 -3.30 -13.78 3.09
C TYR A 158 -4.38 -14.52 3.87
N GLU A 159 -5.29 -13.80 4.52
CA GLU A 159 -6.25 -14.36 5.46
C GLU A 159 -7.45 -15.06 4.81
N SER A 160 -8.19 -15.81 5.61
CA SER A 160 -9.52 -16.34 5.28
C SER A 160 -10.60 -15.26 5.36
N GLN A 161 -11.79 -15.47 4.76
CA GLN A 161 -12.88 -14.48 4.85
C GLN A 161 -13.29 -14.17 6.31
N ILE A 162 -13.19 -15.16 7.20
CA ILE A 162 -13.53 -15.01 8.62
C ILE A 162 -12.58 -14.03 9.31
N GLU A 163 -11.28 -14.15 9.04
CA GLU A 163 -10.26 -13.27 9.58
C GLU A 163 -10.40 -11.84 9.02
N PHE A 164 -10.73 -11.70 7.73
CA PHE A 164 -11.01 -10.38 7.12
C PHE A 164 -12.19 -9.70 7.77
N ASN A 165 -13.28 -10.44 7.97
CA ASN A 165 -14.45 -9.93 8.68
C ASN A 165 -14.09 -9.55 10.12
N THR A 166 -13.17 -10.28 10.77
CA THR A 166 -12.69 -9.91 12.12
C THR A 166 -11.93 -8.59 12.11
N LEU A 167 -11.07 -8.33 11.11
CA LEU A 167 -10.40 -7.04 10.94
C LEU A 167 -11.41 -5.91 10.67
N ARG A 168 -12.42 -6.15 9.84
CA ARG A 168 -13.52 -5.21 9.57
C ARG A 168 -14.33 -4.90 10.82
N ASP A 169 -14.72 -5.92 11.59
CA ASP A 169 -15.48 -5.76 12.83
C ASP A 169 -14.64 -4.99 13.87
N SER A 170 -13.33 -5.24 13.93
CA SER A 170 -12.38 -4.50 14.77
C SER A 170 -12.30 -3.02 14.37
N PHE A 171 -12.30 -2.72 13.06
CA PHE A 171 -12.38 -1.35 12.54
C PHE A 171 -13.68 -0.67 12.98
N ASP A 172 -14.82 -1.32 12.81
CA ASP A 172 -16.13 -0.77 13.21
C ASP A 172 -16.21 -0.50 14.71
N GLN A 173 -15.64 -1.37 15.53
CA GLN A 173 -15.52 -1.16 16.98
C GLN A 173 -14.63 0.04 17.31
N GLN A 174 -13.48 0.18 16.63
CA GLN A 174 -12.58 1.31 16.83
C GLN A 174 -13.26 2.64 16.46
N VAL A 175 -14.02 2.68 15.36
CA VAL A 175 -14.79 3.87 14.95
C VAL A 175 -15.80 4.26 16.03
N LYS A 176 -16.52 3.28 16.59
CA LYS A 176 -17.56 3.53 17.61
C LYS A 176 -16.98 3.99 18.94
N ASN A 177 -15.85 3.42 19.36
CA ASN A 177 -15.34 3.59 20.72
C ASN A 177 -14.14 4.55 20.84
N SER A 178 -13.45 4.85 19.73
CA SER A 178 -12.20 5.63 19.74
C SER A 178 -11.98 6.41 18.44
N TYR A 179 -12.98 7.21 18.05
CA TYR A 179 -12.98 7.99 16.81
C TYR A 179 -11.76 8.94 16.65
N TYR A 180 -11.16 9.40 17.75
CA TYR A 180 -10.00 10.31 17.70
C TYR A 180 -8.66 9.63 17.36
N PHE A 181 -8.61 8.29 17.37
CA PHE A 181 -7.41 7.53 17.05
C PHE A 181 -7.33 7.19 15.54
N TYR A 182 -7.17 8.23 14.72
CA TYR A 182 -7.12 8.11 13.27
C TYR A 182 -5.97 7.25 12.73
N GLY A 183 -4.85 7.16 13.45
CA GLY A 183 -3.69 6.36 13.03
C GLY A 183 -4.01 4.88 12.88
N GLU A 184 -4.71 4.31 13.87
CA GLU A 184 -5.10 2.90 13.86
C GLU A 184 -6.20 2.64 12.82
N LEU A 185 -7.19 3.54 12.73
CA LEU A 185 -8.25 3.46 11.73
C LEU A 185 -7.70 3.43 10.29
N ASN A 186 -6.79 4.35 9.99
CA ASN A 186 -6.15 4.41 8.68
C ASN A 186 -5.30 3.16 8.43
N ALA A 187 -4.57 2.65 9.44
CA ALA A 187 -3.80 1.44 9.30
C ALA A 187 -4.68 0.22 8.95
N MET A 188 -5.84 0.09 9.59
CA MET A 188 -6.80 -0.99 9.31
C MET A 188 -7.42 -0.87 7.91
N LEU A 189 -7.85 0.34 7.51
CA LEU A 189 -8.39 0.59 6.17
C LEU A 189 -7.37 0.26 5.08
N GLU A 190 -6.13 0.74 5.25
CA GLU A 190 -5.05 0.43 4.32
C GLU A 190 -4.70 -1.07 4.33
N GLY A 191 -4.84 -1.72 5.48
CA GLY A 191 -4.67 -3.17 5.60
C GLY A 191 -5.72 -3.96 4.81
N MET A 192 -7.00 -3.63 4.97
CA MET A 192 -8.10 -4.25 4.20
C MET A 192 -7.94 -4.01 2.69
N ALA A 193 -7.43 -2.84 2.28
CA ALA A 193 -7.13 -2.53 0.88
C ALA A 193 -6.01 -3.39 0.26
N CYS A 194 -5.28 -4.18 1.05
CA CYS A 194 -4.33 -5.18 0.53
C CYS A 194 -4.98 -6.49 0.10
N SER A 195 -6.29 -6.65 0.30
CA SER A 195 -7.02 -7.83 -0.16
C SER A 195 -6.92 -8.01 -1.67
N ASN A 196 -6.78 -9.27 -2.07
CA ASN A 196 -6.81 -9.71 -3.46
C ASN A 196 -8.18 -10.29 -3.85
N ARG A 197 -9.16 -10.31 -2.93
CA ARG A 197 -10.51 -10.81 -3.19
C ARG A 197 -11.41 -9.66 -3.60
N ARG A 198 -12.05 -9.83 -4.76
CA ARG A 198 -12.97 -8.83 -5.32
C ARG A 198 -14.14 -8.49 -4.38
N ASN A 199 -14.62 -9.47 -3.62
CA ASN A 199 -15.78 -9.27 -2.73
C ASN A 199 -15.45 -8.38 -1.53
N ASP A 200 -14.17 -8.30 -1.12
CA ASP A 200 -13.75 -7.49 0.03
C ASP A 200 -13.72 -5.98 -0.27
N ILE A 201 -13.76 -5.58 -1.55
CA ILE A 201 -13.55 -4.20 -2.01
C ILE A 201 -14.85 -3.58 -2.60
N ASN A 202 -15.87 -4.41 -2.91
CA ASN A 202 -17.09 -3.98 -3.61
C ASN A 202 -18.37 -3.98 -2.74
N GLU A 203 -18.24 -4.06 -1.42
CA GLU A 203 -19.34 -3.76 -0.47
C GLU A 203 -19.32 -2.27 -0.09
#